data_AF-A0A2D4SI02-F1
#
_entry.id   AF-A0A2D4SI02-F1
#
_cell.length_a   1.000
_cell.length_b   1.000
_cell.length_c   1.000
_cell.angle_alpha   90.00
_cell.angle_beta   90.00
_cell.angle_gamma   90.00
#
_symmetry.space_group_name_H-M   'P 1'
#
loop_
_entity.id
_entity.type
_entity.pdbx_description
1 polymer ?
#
loop_
_entity_poly.entity_id
_entity_poly.type
_entity_poly.pdbx_seq_one_letter_code
_entity_poly.pdbx_strand_id
1 'polypeptide(L)'
;MSQKLKLIVGFALSVFLVACVMAYLAVGLSGFDKVLAEPWGLVTILDLVLGVVCMTAVIFTVESDWKRAAMWSLPIYFFGNIITAIWILTRLDQITDSK
;
A
#
# COMPACT_ATOMS: atom_id res chain seq x y z
N MET A 1 -13.12 13.94 -12.28
CA MET A 1 -12.16 12.85 -12.58
C MET A 1 -11.80 12.08 -11.32
N SER A 2 -11.44 12.77 -10.23
CA SER A 2 -11.13 12.17 -8.92
C SER A 2 -12.16 11.15 -8.39
N GLN A 3 -13.47 11.42 -8.51
CA GLN A 3 -14.51 10.49 -8.02
C GLN A 3 -14.47 9.10 -8.66
N LYS A 4 -14.26 9.01 -9.97
CA LYS A 4 -14.14 7.72 -10.67
C LYS A 4 -12.88 6.97 -10.21
N LEU A 5 -11.79 7.70 -10.01
CA LEU A 5 -10.52 7.13 -9.57
C LEU A 5 -10.59 6.65 -8.11
N LYS A 6 -11.26 7.39 -7.22
CA LYS A 6 -11.57 6.96 -5.85
C LYS A 6 -12.36 5.66 -5.82
N LEU A 7 -13.36 5.52 -6.70
CA LEU A 7 -14.12 4.26 -6.81
C LEU A 7 -13.23 3.10 -7.26
N ILE A 8 -12.36 3.30 -8.25
CA ILE A 8 -11.45 2.27 -8.76
C ILE A 8 -10.46 1.84 -7.67
N VAL A 9 -9.79 2.80 -7.01
CA VAL A 9 -8.82 2.51 -5.95
C VAL A 9 -9.50 1.87 -4.75
N GLY A 10 -10.68 2.37 -4.36
CA GLY A 10 -11.47 1.78 -3.27
C GLY A 10 -11.88 0.34 -3.56
N PHE A 11 -12.36 0.06 -4.77
CA PHE A 11 -12.70 -1.29 -5.19
C PHE A 11 -11.47 -2.21 -5.20
N ALA A 12 -10.34 -1.76 -5.75
CA ALA A 12 -9.09 -2.52 -5.74
C ALA A 12 -8.63 -2.85 -4.31
N LEU A 13 -8.71 -1.87 -3.39
CA LEU A 13 -8.42 -2.09 -1.98
C LEU A 13 -9.36 -3.12 -1.35
N SER A 14 -10.67 -3.06 -1.62
CA SER A 14 -11.63 -4.04 -1.11
C SER A 14 -11.32 -5.45 -1.60
N VAL A 15 -11.04 -5.63 -2.90
CA VAL A 15 -10.65 -6.92 -3.48
C VAL A 15 -9.38 -7.44 -2.82
N PHE A 16 -8.37 -6.58 -2.64
CA PHE A 16 -7.12 -6.94 -1.99
C PHE A 16 -7.32 -7.39 -0.54
N LEU A 17 -8.12 -6.65 0.25
CA LEU A 17 -8.42 -7.03 1.63
C LEU A 17 -9.14 -8.37 1.73
N VAL A 18 -10.11 -8.63 0.83
CA VAL A 18 -10.78 -9.93 0.76
C VAL A 18 -9.77 -11.04 0.45
N ALA A 19 -8.86 -10.83 -0.51
CA ALA A 19 -7.83 -11.81 -0.82
C ALA A 19 -6.91 -12.08 0.39
N CYS A 20 -6.50 -11.05 1.13
CA CYS A 20 -5.71 -11.21 2.36
C CYS A 20 -6.46 -12.03 3.42
N VAL A 21 -7.74 -11.75 3.64
CA VAL A 21 -8.57 -12.51 4.58
C VAL A 21 -8.71 -13.96 4.14
N MET A 22 -9.00 -14.21 2.86
CA MET A 22 -9.12 -15.57 2.32
C MET A 22 -7.82 -16.35 2.45
N ALA A 23 -6.68 -15.72 2.18
CA ALA A 23 -5.36 -16.32 2.39
C ALA A 23 -5.15 -16.67 3.87
N TYR A 24 -5.43 -15.73 4.78
CA TYR A 24 -5.30 -15.96 6.22
C TYR A 24 -6.22 -17.07 6.73
N LEU A 25 -7.45 -17.16 6.23
CA LEU A 25 -8.36 -18.26 6.59
C LEU A 25 -7.88 -19.62 6.08
N ALA A 26 -7.16 -19.65 4.96
CA ALA A 26 -6.65 -20.88 4.36
C ALA A 26 -5.39 -21.42 5.05
N VAL A 27 -4.47 -20.55 5.47
CA VAL A 27 -3.15 -20.95 5.99
C VAL A 27 -2.82 -20.41 7.39
N GLY A 28 -3.70 -19.60 7.99
CA GLY A 28 -3.49 -18.99 9.30
C GLY A 28 -2.29 -18.03 9.31
N LEU A 29 -1.52 -18.07 10.40
CA LEU A 29 -0.24 -17.34 10.52
C LEU A 29 0.92 -18.04 9.81
N SER A 30 0.69 -19.20 9.19
CA SER A 30 1.68 -19.92 8.38
C SER A 30 1.58 -19.51 6.91
N GLY A 31 2.55 -19.91 6.08
CA GLY A 31 2.59 -19.65 4.64
C GLY A 31 3.70 -18.69 4.24
N PHE A 32 4.11 -17.78 5.11
CA PHE A 32 5.27 -16.91 4.84
C PHE A 32 6.60 -17.67 4.83
N ASP A 33 6.67 -18.76 5.62
CA ASP A 33 7.74 -19.75 5.57
C ASP A 33 7.90 -20.37 4.18
N LYS A 34 6.78 -20.67 3.51
CA LYS A 34 6.79 -21.19 2.13
C LYS A 34 7.24 -20.14 1.12
N VAL A 35 6.82 -18.89 1.30
CA VAL A 35 7.31 -17.78 0.45
C VAL A 35 8.83 -17.66 0.59
N LEU A 36 9.35 -17.67 1.81
CA LEU A 36 10.80 -17.53 2.06
C LEU A 36 11.63 -18.73 1.57
N ALA A 37 11.03 -19.91 1.44
CA ALA A 37 11.68 -21.09 0.90
C ALA A 37 11.85 -21.05 -0.64
N GLU A 38 11.02 -20.27 -1.33
CA GLU A 38 11.04 -20.17 -2.78
C GLU A 38 11.98 -19.06 -3.27
N PRO A 39 12.80 -19.29 -4.31
CA PRO A 39 13.71 -18.27 -4.85
C PRO A 39 12.99 -16.96 -5.26
N TRP A 40 11.76 -17.08 -5.78
CA TRP A 40 10.94 -15.93 -6.16
C TRP A 40 10.29 -15.21 -4.98
N GLY A 41 10.28 -15.81 -3.78
CA GLY A 41 9.80 -15.15 -2.57
C GLY A 41 10.66 -13.96 -2.18
N LEU A 42 11.98 -14.07 -2.31
CA LEU A 42 12.89 -12.95 -2.10
C LEU A 42 12.59 -11.79 -3.06
N VAL A 43 12.39 -12.09 -4.34
CA VAL A 43 12.05 -11.08 -5.35
C VAL A 43 10.74 -10.37 -5.00
N THR A 44 9.74 -11.12 -4.55
CA THR A 44 8.45 -10.56 -4.11
C THR A 44 8.59 -9.63 -2.91
N ILE A 45 9.45 -9.98 -1.94
CA ILE A 45 9.73 -9.12 -0.78
C ILE A 45 10.45 -7.85 -1.22
N LEU A 46 11.45 -7.96 -2.09
CA LEU A 46 12.19 -6.81 -2.61
C LEU A 46 11.29 -5.86 -3.40
N ASP A 47 10.39 -6.40 -4.23
CA ASP A 47 9.38 -5.62 -4.96
C ASP A 47 8.49 -4.83 -4.00
N LEU A 48 7.98 -5.49 -2.95
CA LEU A 48 7.15 -4.84 -1.93
C LEU A 48 7.93 -3.74 -1.19
N VAL A 49 9.16 -4.00 -0.77
CA VAL A 49 10.01 -3.01 -0.08
C VAL A 49 10.32 -1.82 -0.98
N LEU A 50 10.66 -2.06 -2.25
CA LEU A 50 10.89 -0.99 -3.23
C LEU A 50 9.63 -0.13 -3.40
N GLY A 51 8.45 -0.77 -3.49
CA GLY A 51 7.16 -0.08 -3.54
C GLY A 51 6.93 0.84 -2.33
N VAL A 52 7.22 0.36 -1.11
CA VAL A 52 7.11 1.17 0.12
C VAL A 52 8.06 2.36 0.09
N VAL A 53 9.31 2.18 -0.34
CA VAL A 53 10.31 3.26 -0.44
C VAL A 53 9.87 4.31 -1.44
N CYS A 54 9.44 3.90 -2.64
CA CYS A 54 8.95 4.79 -3.67
C CYS A 54 7.72 5.58 -3.19
N MET A 55 6.75 4.93 -2.55
CA MET A 55 5.57 5.63 -2.04
C MET A 55 5.89 6.56 -0.87
N THR A 56 6.84 6.21 -0.02
CA THR A 56 7.35 7.13 1.01
C THR A 56 7.90 8.40 0.37
N ALA A 57 8.73 8.28 -0.68
CA ALA A 57 9.24 9.44 -1.41
C ALA A 57 8.11 10.31 -1.98
N VAL A 58 7.08 9.70 -2.60
CA VAL A 58 5.91 10.42 -3.11
C VAL A 58 5.18 11.16 -1.99
N ILE A 59 4.93 10.52 -0.84
CA ILE A 59 4.22 11.15 0.29
C ILE A 59 4.97 12.38 0.78
N PHE A 60 6.30 12.31 0.89
CA PHE A 60 7.13 13.45 1.30
C PHE A 60 7.14 14.60 0.28
N THR A 61 6.81 14.36 -0.98
CA THR A 61 6.64 15.43 -1.98
C THR A 61 5.25 16.06 -1.97
N VAL A 62 4.22 15.32 -1.55
CA VAL A 62 2.81 15.77 -1.58
C VAL A 62 2.39 16.42 -0.26
N GLU A 63 2.86 15.89 0.87
CA GLU A 63 2.54 16.44 2.19
C GLU A 63 3.42 17.66 2.48
N SER A 64 2.80 18.77 2.86
CA SER A 64 3.51 20.02 3.15
C SER A 64 4.29 20.01 4.47
N ASP A 65 3.97 19.08 5.37
CA ASP A 65 4.60 18.93 6.67
C ASP A 65 5.30 17.57 6.76
N TRP A 66 6.60 17.59 7.01
CA TRP A 66 7.42 16.38 7.13
C TRP A 66 6.94 15.44 8.24
N LYS A 67 6.33 15.97 9.31
CA LYS A 67 5.78 15.14 10.40
C LYS A 67 4.56 14.36 9.93
N ARG A 68 3.67 15.00 9.15
CA ARG A 68 2.52 14.32 8.52
C ARG A 68 2.98 13.29 7.51
N ALA A 69 3.99 13.61 6.71
CA ALA A 69 4.59 12.67 5.78
C ALA A 69 5.14 11.43 6.50
N ALA A 70 5.90 11.61 7.58
CA ALA A 70 6.42 10.53 8.40
C ALA A 70 5.31 9.69 9.06
N MET A 71 4.26 10.34 9.58
CA MET A 71 3.11 9.68 10.18
C MET A 71 2.38 8.76 9.20
N TRP A 72 2.29 9.14 7.93
CA TRP A 72 1.71 8.28 6.88
C TRP A 72 2.68 7.24 6.34
N SER A 73 3.97 7.56 6.25
CA SER A 73 4.96 6.68 5.63
C SER A 73 5.37 5.53 6.54
N LEU A 74 5.54 5.77 7.85
CA LEU A 74 6.02 4.76 8.79
C LEU A 74 5.09 3.52 8.87
N PRO A 75 3.75 3.67 8.93
CA PRO A 75 2.85 2.50 8.94
C PRO A 75 2.87 1.69 7.64
N ILE A 76 3.30 2.26 6.50
CA ILE A 76 3.37 1.53 5.22
C ILE A 76 4.39 0.39 5.30
N TYR A 77 5.45 0.51 6.11
CA TYR A 77 6.41 -0.58 6.29
C TYR A 77 5.81 -1.83 6.96
N PHE A 78 4.69 -1.69 7.67
CA PHE A 78 4.01 -2.79 8.36
C PHE A 78 2.76 -3.26 7.62
N PHE A 79 1.99 -2.32 7.08
CA PHE A 79 0.69 -2.60 6.46
C PHE A 79 0.70 -2.49 4.93
N GLY A 80 1.83 -2.10 4.35
CA GLY A 80 2.06 -2.00 2.91
C GLY A 80 0.97 -1.24 2.19
N ASN A 81 0.46 -1.88 1.14
CA ASN A 81 -0.50 -1.33 0.19
C ASN A 81 -1.82 -0.87 0.83
N ILE A 82 -2.20 -1.38 2.01
CA ILE A 82 -3.45 -0.97 2.69
C ILE A 82 -3.37 0.51 3.08
N ILE A 83 -2.30 0.90 3.77
CA ILE A 83 -2.11 2.29 4.21
C ILE A 83 -1.84 3.19 3.01
N THR A 84 -1.07 2.71 2.02
CA THR A 84 -0.85 3.42 0.75
C THR A 84 -2.17 3.74 0.05
N ALA A 85 -3.08 2.77 -0.09
CA ALA A 85 -4.36 2.97 -0.75
C ALA A 85 -5.25 3.94 0.03
N ILE A 86 -5.29 3.83 1.37
CA ILE A 86 -6.01 4.78 2.23
C ILE A 86 -5.46 6.20 2.01
N TRP A 87 -4.13 6.38 2.06
CA TRP A 87 -3.52 7.69 1.85
C TRP A 87 -3.89 8.26 0.48
N ILE A 88 -3.78 7.46 -0.59
CA ILE A 88 -4.20 7.85 -1.95
C ILE A 88 -5.67 8.29 -1.97
N LEU A 89 -6.58 7.53 -1.38
CA LEU A 89 -8.01 7.88 -1.32
C LEU A 89 -8.26 9.22 -0.61
N THR A 90 -7.48 9.52 0.44
CA THR A 90 -7.60 10.78 1.19
C THR A 90 -6.90 11.98 0.53
N ARG A 91 -5.97 11.76 -0.40
CA ARG A 91 -5.20 12.80 -1.09
C ARG A 91 -5.45 12.90 -2.59
N LEU A 92 -6.36 12.07 -3.10
CA LEU A 92 -6.67 11.97 -4.53
C LEU A 92 -7.11 13.31 -5.14
N ASP A 93 -7.85 14.12 -4.40
CA ASP A 93 -8.24 15.46 -4.86
C ASP A 93 -7.02 16.39 -4.96
N GLN A 94 -6.20 16.47 -3.90
CA GLN A 94 -4.97 17.27 -3.89
C GLN A 94 -4.00 16.88 -5.03
N ILE A 95 -3.86 15.57 -5.30
CA ILE A 95 -3.02 15.06 -6.38
C ILE A 95 -3.58 15.42 -7.75
N THR A 96 -4.91 15.42 -7.90
CA THR A 96 -5.56 15.72 -9.19
C THR A 96 -5.61 17.22 -9.47
N ASP A 97 -5.74 18.04 -8.42
CA ASP A 97 -5.82 19.51 -8.48
C ASP A 97 -4.44 20.17 -8.64
N SER A 98 -3.35 19.42 -8.48
CA SER A 98 -1.97 19.84 -8.75
C SER A 98 -1.65 20.04 -10.25
N LYS A 99 -2.66 20.07 -11.13
CA LYS A 99 -2.54 20.29 -12.58
C LYS A 99 -3.03 21.68 -12.95
#